data_AF-A0A2M8M1R6-F1
#
_entry.id   AF-A0A2M8M1R6-F1
#
_cell.length_a   1.000
_cell.length_b   1.000
_cell.length_c   1.000
_cell.angle_alpha   90.00
_cell.angle_beta   90.00
_cell.angle_gamma   90.00
#
_symmetry.space_group_name_H-M   'P 1'
#
loop_
_entity.id
_entity.type
_entity.pdbx_description
1 polymer ?
#
loop_
_entity_poly.entity_id
_entity_poly.type
_entity_poly.pdbx_seq_one_letter_code
_entity_poly.pdbx_strand_id
1 'polypeptide(L)'
;MIITLRPGPTPARDTPQTAPIAVPADLLTTRLHPAARDTPLPVCPNCRSRARRILHALCLAAQQQGHTAGAPASTSSASLVITAGEHTFPLSFTEGSHEVPDTEGIKYSWQRVTARTTHPSHQLELSLEHSYAHPGRRYRWGDRQRWRLEDKLPDVLREVAHRARIEHERQLARQRAENETRQRWLAAMEQARTDFIEAHRLKTLRAQVHAWQEATAIRDYCQALEEHQPGTATPETVAQWIAWARAYAKSIDPLPHNPGLPPDPDITPQDLRPYLHGWSPYEPKQR
;
A
#
# COMPACT_ATOMS: atom_id res chain seq x y z
N MET A 1 -40.11 -13.42 -13.35
CA MET A 1 -40.29 -12.77 -12.04
C MET A 1 -40.00 -11.29 -12.22
N ILE A 2 -41.01 -10.43 -12.20
CA ILE A 2 -40.87 -8.98 -12.44
C ILE A 2 -40.78 -8.31 -11.07
N ILE A 3 -39.60 -7.76 -10.72
CA ILE A 3 -39.39 -7.03 -9.48
C ILE A 3 -39.91 -5.60 -9.69
N THR A 4 -41.04 -5.27 -9.09
CA THR A 4 -41.56 -3.90 -9.02
C THR A 4 -41.00 -3.21 -7.77
N LEU A 5 -40.11 -2.23 -7.98
CA LEU A 5 -39.59 -1.38 -6.91
C LEU A 5 -40.69 -0.40 -6.48
N ARG A 6 -41.21 -0.55 -5.26
CA ARG A 6 -42.10 0.45 -4.64
C ARG A 6 -41.25 1.62 -4.12
N PRO A 7 -41.63 2.88 -4.39
CA PRO A 7 -40.97 4.02 -3.77
C PRO A 7 -41.29 4.01 -2.27
N GLY A 8 -40.28 3.68 -1.45
CA GLY A 8 -40.33 3.92 -0.01
C GLY A 8 -40.09 5.41 0.30
N PRO A 9 -40.53 5.90 1.47
CA PRO A 9 -40.18 7.24 1.92
C PRO A 9 -38.66 7.40 1.89
N THR A 10 -38.17 8.53 1.37
CA THR A 10 -36.75 8.87 1.38
C THR A 10 -36.23 8.74 2.80
N PRO A 11 -35.12 8.01 3.06
CA PRO A 11 -34.57 7.93 4.40
C PRO A 11 -34.26 9.36 4.84
N ALA A 12 -34.91 9.79 5.93
CA ALA A 12 -34.58 11.05 6.57
C ALA A 12 -33.09 10.97 6.90
N ARG A 13 -32.34 11.92 6.35
CA ARG A 13 -30.91 12.04 6.61
C ARG A 13 -30.80 12.57 8.04
N ASP A 14 -30.88 11.67 9.02
CA ASP A 14 -30.59 11.95 10.42
C ASP A 14 -29.14 12.34 10.51
N THR A 15 -28.92 13.63 10.29
CA THR A 15 -27.63 14.26 10.53
C THR A 15 -27.67 14.52 12.02
N PRO A 16 -26.88 13.81 12.85
CA PRO A 16 -26.86 14.07 14.28
C PRO A 16 -26.64 15.57 14.48
N GLN A 17 -27.58 16.23 15.15
CA GLN A 17 -27.51 17.66 15.42
C GLN A 17 -26.26 17.89 16.26
N THR A 18 -25.21 18.32 15.59
CA THR A 18 -23.94 18.65 16.23
C THR A 18 -24.11 20.07 16.77
N ALA A 19 -23.72 20.30 18.02
CA ALA A 19 -23.85 21.62 18.64
C ALA A 19 -23.19 22.68 17.73
N PRO A 20 -23.86 23.83 17.52
CA PRO A 20 -23.32 24.88 16.66
C PRO A 20 -22.00 25.39 17.23
N ILE A 21 -21.02 25.61 16.35
CA ILE A 21 -19.73 26.20 16.74
C ILE A 21 -19.92 27.71 16.80
N ALA A 22 -19.72 28.30 17.98
CA ALA A 22 -19.83 29.75 18.15
C ALA A 22 -18.70 30.46 17.39
N VAL A 23 -19.05 31.28 16.41
CA VAL A 23 -18.12 32.17 15.70
C VAL A 23 -18.32 33.58 16.26
N PRO A 24 -17.36 34.13 17.02
CA PRO A 24 -17.58 35.43 17.66
C PRO A 24 -17.75 36.55 16.64
N ALA A 25 -18.66 37.48 16.90
CA ALA A 25 -18.92 38.62 16.01
C ALA A 25 -17.73 39.60 15.99
N ASP A 26 -17.15 39.89 17.15
CA ASP A 26 -16.06 40.86 17.32
C ASP A 26 -14.86 40.19 17.99
N LEU A 27 -13.83 39.90 17.20
CA LEU A 27 -12.56 39.32 17.66
C LEU A 27 -11.41 40.19 17.20
N LEU A 28 -10.60 40.62 18.16
CA LEU A 28 -9.32 41.28 17.90
C LEU A 28 -8.37 40.29 17.21
N THR A 29 -7.60 40.77 16.23
CA THR A 29 -6.61 39.98 15.48
C THR A 29 -5.54 39.32 16.37
N THR A 30 -5.26 39.91 17.54
CA THR A 30 -4.33 39.38 18.55
C THR A 30 -4.89 38.19 19.33
N ARG A 31 -6.22 37.99 19.35
CA ARG A 31 -6.89 36.86 19.99
C ARG A 31 -7.20 35.71 19.02
N LEU A 32 -6.85 35.87 17.74
CA LEU A 32 -6.99 34.80 16.75
C LEU A 32 -5.97 33.68 17.03
N HIS A 33 -6.36 32.46 16.67
CA HIS A 33 -5.47 31.31 16.71
C HIS A 33 -4.30 31.57 15.74
N PRO A 34 -3.04 31.22 16.08
CA PRO A 34 -1.88 31.52 15.22
C PRO A 34 -2.08 31.01 13.79
N ALA A 35 -2.60 29.77 13.64
CA ALA A 35 -2.93 29.20 12.34
C ALA A 35 -4.02 29.95 11.55
N ALA A 36 -4.91 30.68 12.21
CA ALA A 36 -5.94 31.50 11.55
C ALA A 36 -5.44 32.92 11.26
N ARG A 37 -4.46 33.42 12.04
CA ARG A 37 -3.90 34.76 11.93
C ARG A 37 -2.84 34.86 10.83
N ASP A 38 -1.99 33.85 10.71
CA ASP A 38 -0.76 33.94 9.92
C ASP A 38 -0.92 33.33 8.52
N THR A 39 -2.02 32.60 8.28
CA THR A 39 -2.30 31.99 6.97
C THR A 39 -2.69 33.03 5.92
N PRO A 40 -2.10 32.97 4.70
CA PRO A 40 -2.58 33.73 3.55
C PRO A 40 -3.96 33.22 3.11
N LEU A 41 -4.93 34.14 2.95
CA LEU A 41 -6.28 33.81 2.52
C LEU A 41 -6.55 34.40 1.14
N PRO A 42 -6.89 33.58 0.12
CA PRO A 42 -7.22 34.05 -1.22
C PRO A 42 -8.68 34.55 -1.26
N VAL A 43 -8.97 35.57 -0.44
CA VAL A 43 -10.28 36.22 -0.33
C VAL A 43 -10.15 37.73 -0.40
N CYS A 44 -11.19 38.41 -0.85
CA CYS A 44 -11.23 39.86 -0.95
C CYS A 44 -11.08 40.53 0.44
N PRO A 45 -10.64 41.80 0.49
CA PRO A 45 -10.43 42.52 1.75
C PRO A 45 -11.66 42.52 2.67
N ASN A 46 -12.86 42.63 2.11
CA ASN A 46 -14.12 42.67 2.86
C ASN A 46 -14.44 41.35 3.57
N CYS A 47 -14.05 40.21 2.97
CA CYS A 47 -14.32 38.89 3.53
C CYS A 47 -13.20 38.38 4.45
N ARG A 48 -12.03 39.02 4.45
CA ARG A 48 -10.84 38.58 5.19
C ARG A 48 -11.07 38.50 6.71
N SER A 49 -11.77 39.47 7.29
CA SER A 49 -12.08 39.49 8.73
C SER A 49 -12.98 38.31 9.12
N ARG A 50 -14.04 38.06 8.35
CA ARG A 50 -14.97 36.95 8.53
C ARG A 50 -14.26 35.60 8.35
N ALA A 51 -13.47 35.44 7.29
CA ALA A 51 -12.72 34.22 7.02
C ALA A 51 -11.77 33.86 8.18
N ARG A 52 -11.04 34.83 8.72
CA ARG A 52 -10.16 34.61 9.89
C ARG A 52 -10.92 34.18 11.15
N ARG A 53 -12.10 34.74 11.39
CA ARG A 53 -12.97 34.34 12.53
C ARG A 53 -13.49 32.92 12.36
N ILE A 54 -13.89 32.55 11.15
CA ILE A 54 -14.30 31.18 10.82
C ILE A 54 -13.16 30.19 11.08
N LEU A 55 -11.95 30.48 10.59
CA LEU A 55 -10.79 29.61 10.81
C LEU A 55 -10.41 29.53 12.29
N HIS A 56 -10.49 30.63 13.03
CA HIS A 56 -10.23 30.63 14.47
C HIS A 56 -11.23 29.74 15.23
N ALA A 57 -12.54 29.89 14.95
CA ALA A 57 -13.56 29.07 15.57
C ALA A 57 -13.39 27.58 15.22
N LEU A 58 -13.02 27.29 13.97
CA LEU A 58 -12.73 25.92 13.53
C LEU A 58 -11.50 25.34 14.25
N CYS A 59 -10.43 26.12 14.46
CA CYS A 59 -9.25 25.67 15.21
C CYS A 59 -9.60 25.33 16.66
N LEU A 60 -10.35 26.21 17.34
CA LEU A 60 -10.75 25.99 18.73
C LEU A 60 -11.67 24.76 18.86
N ALA A 61 -12.64 24.62 17.96
CA ALA A 61 -13.54 23.49 17.97
C ALA A 61 -12.81 22.17 17.65
N ALA A 62 -11.84 22.19 16.74
CA ALA A 62 -10.96 21.04 16.48
C ALA A 62 -10.17 20.66 17.75
N GLN A 63 -9.59 21.63 18.45
CA GLN A 63 -8.86 21.43 19.71
C GLN A 63 -9.73 20.84 20.81
N GLN A 64 -10.98 21.31 20.93
CA GLN A 64 -11.95 20.75 21.88
C GLN A 64 -12.32 19.29 21.58
N GLN A 65 -12.23 18.87 20.32
CA GLN A 65 -12.45 17.48 19.90
C GLN A 65 -11.16 16.62 19.96
N GLY A 66 -10.06 17.16 20.51
CA GLY A 66 -8.78 16.46 20.60
C GLY A 66 -7.98 16.42 19.30
N HIS A 67 -8.34 17.24 18.31
CA HIS A 67 -7.58 17.42 17.08
C HIS A 67 -6.64 18.62 17.20
N THR A 68 -5.53 18.59 16.47
CA THR A 68 -4.62 19.76 16.40
C THR A 68 -4.90 20.54 15.11
N ALA A 69 -4.79 21.86 15.19
CA ALA A 69 -4.98 22.75 14.06
C ALA A 69 -3.71 23.58 13.85
N GLY A 70 -3.19 23.59 12.63
CA GLY A 70 -1.90 24.18 12.30
C GLY A 70 -1.94 24.96 10.99
N ALA A 71 -0.93 25.81 10.81
CA ALA A 71 -0.69 26.43 9.52
C ALA A 71 -0.25 25.34 8.52
N PRO A 72 -0.67 25.45 7.24
CA PRO A 72 -0.23 24.54 6.20
C PRO A 72 1.27 24.67 5.94
N ALA A 73 1.88 23.62 5.40
CA ALA A 73 3.23 23.70 4.87
C ALA A 73 3.31 24.76 3.76
N SER A 74 4.45 25.45 3.63
CA SER A 74 4.65 26.53 2.65
C SER A 74 4.47 26.09 1.19
N THR A 75 4.55 24.80 0.92
CA THR A 75 4.36 24.19 -0.40
C THR A 75 2.89 23.87 -0.72
N SER A 76 1.99 23.98 0.25
CA SER A 76 0.57 23.67 0.09
C SER A 76 -0.25 24.94 -0.20
N SER A 77 -1.23 24.83 -1.08
CA SER A 77 -2.23 25.88 -1.33
C SER A 77 -3.38 25.88 -0.31
N ALA A 78 -3.32 25.01 0.70
CA ALA A 78 -4.30 24.96 1.79
C ALA A 78 -4.27 26.24 2.62
N SER A 79 -5.36 26.52 3.33
CA SER A 79 -5.51 27.65 4.24
C SER A 79 -5.50 27.23 5.72
N LEU A 80 -5.73 25.95 6.00
CA LEU A 80 -5.63 25.40 7.34
C LEU A 80 -5.32 23.92 7.23
N VAL A 81 -4.68 23.37 8.25
CA VAL A 81 -4.49 21.93 8.37
C VAL A 81 -5.07 21.48 9.71
N ILE A 82 -5.89 20.43 9.69
CA ILE A 82 -6.37 19.76 10.90
C ILE A 82 -5.77 18.37 10.94
N THR A 83 -5.11 18.03 12.04
CA THR A 83 -4.54 16.70 12.28
C THR A 83 -5.41 15.98 13.30
N ALA A 84 -5.92 14.82 12.90
CA ALA A 84 -6.76 13.96 13.72
C ALA A 84 -6.07 12.58 13.84
N GLY A 85 -5.56 12.27 15.03
CA GLY A 85 -4.68 11.12 15.23
C GLY A 85 -3.37 11.30 14.48
N GLU A 86 -3.00 10.31 13.66
CA GLU A 86 -1.79 10.30 12.82
C GLU A 86 -2.01 10.93 11.43
N HIS A 87 -3.25 11.30 11.11
CA HIS A 87 -3.62 11.75 9.77
C HIS A 87 -3.88 13.24 9.72
N THR A 88 -3.43 13.84 8.62
CA THR A 88 -3.44 15.29 8.42
C THR A 88 -4.36 15.62 7.25
N PHE A 89 -5.28 16.57 7.48
CA PHE A 89 -6.33 16.94 6.55
C PHE A 89 -6.18 18.42 6.17
N PRO A 90 -5.67 18.73 4.97
CA PRO A 90 -5.61 20.09 4.48
C PRO A 90 -7.00 20.60 4.11
N LEU A 91 -7.29 21.83 4.53
CA LEU A 91 -8.52 22.57 4.22
C LEU A 91 -8.17 23.81 3.41
N SER A 92 -8.83 23.97 2.28
CA SER A 92 -8.67 25.13 1.39
C SER A 92 -9.85 26.06 1.55
N PHE A 93 -9.55 27.33 1.77
CA PHE A 93 -10.53 28.39 1.89
C PHE A 93 -10.56 29.21 0.60
N THR A 94 -11.73 29.38 0.00
CA THR A 94 -11.92 30.10 -1.26
C THR A 94 -13.09 31.06 -1.15
N GLU A 95 -13.06 32.11 -1.98
CA GLU A 95 -14.21 32.99 -2.21
C GLU A 95 -14.80 32.68 -3.59
N GLY A 96 -16.13 32.62 -3.68
CA GLY A 96 -16.81 32.54 -4.96
C GLY A 96 -16.60 33.81 -5.79
N SER A 97 -16.74 33.67 -7.10
CA SER A 97 -16.71 34.79 -8.03
C SER A 97 -17.85 34.68 -9.04
N HIS A 98 -18.18 35.80 -9.66
CA HIS A 98 -19.14 35.87 -10.75
C HIS A 98 -18.62 36.80 -11.84
N GLU A 99 -18.91 36.45 -13.09
CA GLU A 99 -18.53 37.26 -14.23
C GLU A 99 -19.60 38.28 -14.56
N VAL A 100 -19.19 39.53 -14.69
CA VAL A 100 -20.04 40.65 -15.11
C VAL A 100 -19.49 41.18 -16.44
N PRO A 101 -20.35 41.62 -17.38
CA PRO A 101 -19.87 42.28 -18.59
C PRO A 101 -19.00 43.49 -18.24
N ASP A 102 -17.82 43.55 -18.84
CA ASP A 102 -16.89 44.65 -18.62
C ASP A 102 -17.31 45.85 -19.46
N THR A 103 -17.82 46.87 -18.78
CA THR A 103 -18.27 48.09 -19.45
C THR A 103 -17.16 49.13 -19.61
N GLU A 104 -15.96 48.87 -19.08
CA GLU A 104 -14.82 49.77 -19.23
C GLU A 104 -14.36 49.79 -20.70
N GLY A 105 -14.45 50.97 -21.33
CA GLY A 105 -14.12 51.16 -22.75
C GLY A 105 -15.30 51.13 -23.72
N ILE A 106 -16.54 50.95 -23.23
CA ILE A 106 -17.74 51.15 -24.05
C ILE A 106 -17.96 52.65 -24.27
N LYS A 107 -17.93 53.08 -25.53
CA LYS A 107 -18.14 54.49 -25.90
C LYS A 107 -19.61 54.83 -26.18
N TYR A 108 -20.41 53.85 -26.58
CA TYR A 108 -21.81 54.06 -26.96
C TYR A 108 -22.72 52.98 -26.39
N SER A 109 -23.94 53.36 -25.99
CA SER A 109 -24.92 52.49 -25.33
C SER A 109 -25.46 51.33 -26.20
N TRP A 110 -25.33 51.42 -27.52
CA TRP A 110 -25.74 50.36 -28.46
C TRP A 110 -24.63 49.33 -28.71
N GLN A 111 -23.40 49.58 -28.26
CA GLN A 111 -22.25 48.72 -28.55
C GLN A 111 -22.31 47.44 -27.70
N ARG A 112 -22.18 46.29 -28.37
CA ARG A 112 -22.26 44.99 -27.71
C ARG A 112 -21.01 44.73 -26.86
N VAL A 113 -21.22 44.41 -25.59
CA VAL A 113 -20.16 44.10 -24.62
C VAL A 113 -19.76 42.63 -24.76
N THR A 114 -18.51 42.38 -25.14
CA THR A 114 -17.94 41.03 -25.24
C THR A 114 -16.92 40.74 -24.15
N ALA A 115 -16.25 41.77 -23.64
CA ALA A 115 -15.33 41.67 -22.51
C ALA A 115 -16.09 41.32 -21.22
N ARG A 116 -15.46 40.53 -20.35
CA ARG A 116 -16.02 40.07 -19.07
C ARG A 116 -14.99 40.30 -17.97
N THR A 117 -15.44 40.86 -16.86
CA THR A 117 -14.63 41.07 -15.66
C THR A 117 -15.18 40.22 -14.52
N THR A 118 -14.28 39.61 -13.75
CA THR A 118 -14.64 38.74 -12.63
C THR A 118 -14.70 39.54 -11.33
N HIS A 119 -15.85 39.49 -10.65
CA HIS A 119 -16.04 40.14 -9.35
C HIS A 119 -16.21 39.10 -8.24
N PRO A 120 -15.67 39.36 -7.03
CA PRO A 120 -15.88 38.50 -5.87
C PRO A 120 -17.37 38.47 -5.51
N SER A 121 -17.90 37.28 -5.21
CA SER A 121 -19.31 37.12 -4.82
C SER A 121 -19.55 37.26 -3.32
N HIS A 122 -18.50 37.46 -2.53
CA HIS A 122 -18.55 37.51 -1.06
C HIS A 122 -19.06 36.24 -0.38
N GLN A 123 -19.24 35.16 -1.14
CA GLN A 123 -19.61 33.84 -0.63
C GLN A 123 -18.34 33.07 -0.30
N LEU A 124 -18.18 32.73 0.97
CA LEU A 124 -17.04 31.98 1.46
C LEU A 124 -17.29 30.48 1.32
N GLU A 125 -16.26 29.75 0.92
CA GLU A 125 -16.28 28.30 0.76
C GLU A 125 -15.05 27.69 1.41
N LEU A 126 -15.26 26.56 2.08
CA LEU A 126 -14.25 25.74 2.69
C LEU A 126 -14.34 24.34 2.06
N SER A 127 -13.20 23.82 1.65
CA SER A 127 -13.11 22.52 1.03
C SER A 127 -12.02 21.67 1.66
N LEU A 128 -12.30 20.37 1.80
CA LEU A 128 -11.30 19.36 2.06
C LEU A 128 -10.76 18.86 0.71
N GLU A 129 -9.52 18.39 0.70
CA GLU A 129 -8.94 17.76 -0.49
C GLU A 129 -9.86 16.65 -1.01
N HIS A 130 -10.12 16.70 -2.32
CA HIS A 130 -10.89 15.67 -3.00
C HIS A 130 -9.97 14.48 -3.25
N SER A 131 -10.29 13.34 -2.63
CA SER A 131 -9.51 12.12 -2.79
C SER A 131 -10.42 10.95 -3.14
N TYR A 132 -9.94 10.09 -4.04
CA TYR A 132 -10.56 8.80 -4.37
C TYR A 132 -10.70 7.88 -3.15
N ALA A 133 -9.96 8.17 -2.09
CA ALA A 133 -10.12 7.57 -0.77
C ALA A 133 -11.53 7.73 -0.19
N HIS A 134 -12.30 8.74 -0.59
CA HIS A 134 -13.59 9.07 0.01
C HIS A 134 -14.65 9.35 -1.07
N PRO A 135 -15.05 8.34 -1.87
CA PRO A 135 -15.96 8.52 -2.98
C PRO A 135 -17.36 8.94 -2.50
N GLY A 136 -17.98 9.88 -3.20
CA GLY A 136 -19.36 10.34 -2.94
C GLY A 136 -19.55 11.13 -1.64
N ARG A 137 -18.48 11.39 -0.88
CA ARG A 137 -18.54 12.18 0.35
C ARG A 137 -18.49 13.68 0.06
N ARG A 138 -19.15 14.45 0.91
CA ARG A 138 -19.10 15.91 0.83
C ARG A 138 -17.70 16.37 1.20
N TYR A 139 -17.10 17.17 0.34
CA TYR A 139 -15.78 17.74 0.56
C TYR A 139 -15.79 19.27 0.48
N ARG A 140 -16.97 19.89 0.33
CA ARG A 140 -17.14 21.32 0.09
C ARG A 140 -18.32 21.87 0.87
N TRP A 141 -18.10 22.96 1.59
CA TRP A 141 -19.10 23.69 2.37
C TRP A 141 -18.92 25.17 2.09
N GLY A 142 -20.00 25.88 1.80
CA GLY A 142 -19.91 27.30 1.54
C GLY A 142 -21.22 27.99 1.86
N ASP A 143 -21.16 29.32 1.79
CA ASP A 143 -22.33 30.17 1.91
C ASP A 143 -23.35 29.83 0.83
N ARG A 144 -24.62 29.74 1.24
CA ARG A 144 -25.75 29.52 0.36
C ARG A 144 -26.91 30.41 0.82
N GLN A 145 -27.97 30.45 0.04
CA GLN A 145 -29.14 31.28 0.35
C GLN A 145 -29.81 30.91 1.69
N ARG A 146 -29.72 29.63 2.10
CA ARG A 146 -30.41 29.09 3.29
C ARG A 146 -29.55 28.95 4.54
N TRP A 147 -28.23 29.05 4.43
CA TRP A 147 -27.31 28.90 5.55
C TRP A 147 -25.98 29.59 5.26
N ARG A 148 -25.27 29.92 6.32
CA ARG A 148 -23.91 30.44 6.25
C ARG A 148 -22.89 29.32 6.45
N LEU A 149 -21.64 29.58 6.07
CA LEU A 149 -20.54 28.64 6.25
C LEU A 149 -20.31 28.29 7.74
N GLU A 150 -20.53 29.24 8.63
CA GLU A 150 -20.46 29.13 10.10
C GLU A 150 -21.36 27.99 10.62
N ASP A 151 -22.58 27.89 10.09
CA ASP A 151 -23.56 26.86 10.46
C ASP A 151 -23.11 25.44 10.07
N LYS A 152 -22.10 25.35 9.19
CA LYS A 152 -21.59 24.10 8.62
C LYS A 152 -20.23 23.70 9.15
N LEU A 153 -19.61 24.48 10.04
CA LEU A 153 -18.37 24.08 10.70
C LEU A 153 -18.48 22.75 11.47
N PRO A 154 -19.60 22.43 12.16
CA PRO A 154 -19.75 21.12 12.77
C PRO A 154 -19.77 19.99 11.74
N ASP A 155 -20.34 20.24 10.55
CA ASP A 155 -20.33 19.27 9.45
C ASP A 155 -18.91 19.01 8.94
N VAL A 156 -18.06 20.05 8.88
CA VAL A 156 -16.66 19.96 8.47
C VAL A 156 -15.87 19.09 9.44
N LEU A 157 -15.94 19.36 10.75
CA LEU A 157 -15.21 18.58 11.75
C LEU A 157 -15.66 17.12 11.80
N ARG A 158 -16.97 16.86 11.67
CA ARG A 158 -17.47 15.49 11.56
C ARG A 158 -16.93 14.76 10.33
N GLU A 159 -16.83 15.43 9.19
CA GLU A 159 -16.23 14.81 8.01
C GLU A 159 -14.73 14.55 8.23
N VAL A 160 -13.99 15.45 8.88
CA VAL A 160 -12.59 15.24 9.25
C VAL A 160 -12.44 14.01 10.17
N ALA A 161 -13.21 13.92 11.26
CA ALA A 161 -13.19 12.79 12.18
C ALA A 161 -13.54 11.47 11.46
N HIS A 162 -14.51 11.51 10.55
CA HIS A 162 -14.88 10.37 9.74
C HIS A 162 -13.75 9.91 8.80
N ARG A 163 -13.09 10.85 8.10
CA ARG A 163 -11.95 10.52 7.23
C ARG A 163 -10.78 9.97 8.03
N ALA A 164 -10.51 10.52 9.21
CA ALA A 164 -9.49 10.02 10.13
C ALA A 164 -9.74 8.57 10.54
N ARG A 165 -10.99 8.22 10.87
CA ARG A 165 -11.36 6.83 11.17
C ARG A 165 -11.13 5.89 9.99
N ILE A 166 -11.55 6.27 8.79
CA ILE A 166 -11.34 5.45 7.59
C ILE A 166 -9.86 5.22 7.33
N GLU A 167 -9.03 6.25 7.43
CA GLU A 167 -7.60 6.10 7.14
C GLU A 167 -6.91 5.28 8.23
N HIS A 168 -7.31 5.42 9.49
CA HIS A 168 -6.83 4.57 10.57
C HIS A 168 -7.20 3.08 10.36
N GLU A 169 -8.45 2.79 10.00
CA GLU A 169 -8.90 1.44 9.67
C GLU A 169 -8.11 0.84 8.49
N ARG A 170 -7.81 1.66 7.47
CA ARG A 170 -6.98 1.26 6.33
C ARG A 170 -5.53 0.98 6.71
N GLN A 171 -4.93 1.83 7.53
CA GLN A 171 -3.57 1.63 8.01
C GLN A 171 -3.48 0.32 8.80
N LEU A 172 -4.44 0.07 9.70
CA LEU A 172 -4.50 -1.18 10.45
C LEU A 172 -4.69 -2.40 9.53
N ALA A 173 -5.56 -2.30 8.51
CA ALA A 173 -5.75 -3.36 7.53
C ALA A 173 -4.48 -3.63 6.70
N ARG A 174 -3.77 -2.58 6.27
CA ARG A 174 -2.47 -2.70 5.57
C ARG A 174 -1.44 -3.40 6.44
N GLN A 175 -1.28 -2.98 7.69
CA GLN A 175 -0.35 -3.59 8.64
C GLN A 175 -0.67 -5.07 8.87
N ARG A 176 -1.95 -5.44 9.00
CA ARG A 176 -2.36 -6.84 9.13
C ARG A 176 -2.03 -7.65 7.88
N ALA A 177 -2.34 -7.13 6.69
CA ALA A 177 -2.04 -7.79 5.43
C ALA A 177 -0.53 -7.97 5.20
N GLU A 178 0.28 -6.97 5.54
CA GLU A 178 1.75 -7.05 5.48
C GLU A 178 2.30 -8.12 6.43
N ASN A 179 1.79 -8.17 7.67
CA ASN A 179 2.19 -9.18 8.64
C ASN A 179 1.78 -10.60 8.20
N GLU A 180 0.55 -10.79 7.72
CA GLU A 180 0.09 -12.07 7.17
C GLU A 180 0.93 -12.52 5.98
N THR A 181 1.24 -11.59 5.06
CA THR A 181 2.10 -11.87 3.90
C THR A 181 3.50 -12.29 4.35
N ARG A 182 4.07 -11.59 5.34
CA ARG A 182 5.37 -11.93 5.91
C ARG A 182 5.36 -13.30 6.58
N GLN A 183 4.32 -13.65 7.33
CA GLN A 183 4.19 -14.97 7.96
C GLN A 183 4.09 -16.09 6.92
N ARG A 184 3.29 -15.90 5.87
CA ARG A 184 3.19 -16.86 4.76
C ARG A 184 4.52 -17.04 4.04
N TRP A 185 5.24 -15.94 3.82
CA TRP A 185 6.57 -15.97 3.22
C TRP A 185 7.57 -16.75 4.09
N LEU A 186 7.62 -16.49 5.39
CA LEU A 186 8.49 -17.24 6.32
C LEU A 186 8.16 -18.74 6.33
N ALA A 187 6.87 -19.09 6.35
CA ALA A 187 6.44 -20.49 6.28
C ALA A 187 6.86 -21.15 4.95
N ALA A 188 6.74 -20.42 3.83
CA ALA A 188 7.19 -20.90 2.53
C ALA A 188 8.72 -21.09 2.47
N MET A 189 9.51 -20.21 3.10
CA MET A 189 10.96 -20.33 3.19
C MET A 189 11.39 -21.57 3.99
N GLU A 190 10.75 -21.84 5.13
CA GLU A 190 11.02 -23.04 5.94
C GLU A 190 10.64 -24.32 5.21
N GLN A 191 9.49 -24.33 4.52
CA GLN A 191 9.10 -25.48 3.70
C GLN A 191 10.09 -25.71 2.55
N ALA A 192 10.44 -24.65 1.82
CA ALA A 192 11.41 -24.72 0.73
C ALA A 192 12.78 -25.23 1.19
N ARG A 193 13.21 -24.84 2.41
CA ARG A 193 14.44 -25.34 3.02
C ARG A 193 14.38 -26.84 3.27
N THR A 194 13.27 -27.31 3.82
CA THR A 194 13.04 -28.74 4.09
C THR A 194 13.05 -29.53 2.80
N ASP A 195 12.32 -29.07 1.78
CA ASP A 195 12.22 -29.71 0.47
C ASP A 195 13.58 -29.74 -0.25
N PHE A 196 14.38 -28.68 -0.15
CA PHE A 196 15.73 -28.62 -0.72
C PHE A 196 16.67 -29.65 -0.09
N ILE A 197 16.65 -29.77 1.24
CA ILE A 197 17.47 -30.76 1.97
C ILE A 197 17.04 -32.17 1.58
N GLU A 198 15.74 -32.44 1.49
CA GLU A 198 15.22 -33.74 1.08
C GLU A 198 15.61 -34.07 -0.37
N ALA A 199 15.49 -33.11 -1.29
CA ALA A 199 15.90 -33.28 -2.68
C ALA A 199 17.41 -33.56 -2.81
N HIS A 200 18.24 -32.88 -2.01
CA HIS A 200 19.68 -33.14 -1.95
C HIS A 200 19.96 -34.57 -1.46
N ARG A 201 19.33 -34.99 -0.35
CA ARG A 201 19.48 -36.35 0.19
C ARG A 201 19.07 -37.41 -0.83
N LEU A 202 17.94 -37.21 -1.52
CA LEU A 202 17.46 -38.12 -2.54
C LEU A 202 18.39 -38.17 -3.77
N LYS A 203 18.97 -37.04 -4.16
CA LYS A 203 19.98 -36.98 -5.24
C LYS A 203 21.22 -37.79 -4.87
N THR A 204 21.73 -37.63 -3.64
CA THR A 204 22.90 -38.39 -3.16
C THR A 204 22.60 -39.88 -3.08
N LEU A 205 21.43 -40.26 -2.54
CA LEU A 205 21.01 -41.67 -2.48
C LEU A 205 20.94 -42.30 -3.88
N ARG A 206 20.33 -41.61 -4.85
CA ARG A 206 20.24 -42.10 -6.24
C ARG A 206 21.62 -42.27 -6.88
N ALA A 207 22.54 -41.34 -6.64
CA ALA A 207 23.91 -41.45 -7.12
C ALA A 207 24.65 -42.66 -6.52
N GLN A 208 24.49 -42.91 -5.21
CA GLN A 208 25.07 -44.08 -4.56
C GLN A 208 24.47 -45.39 -5.11
N VAL A 209 23.15 -45.48 -5.26
CA VAL A 209 22.49 -46.67 -5.83
C VAL A 209 22.98 -46.94 -7.26
N HIS A 210 23.09 -45.91 -8.09
CA HIS A 210 23.61 -46.05 -9.45
C HIS A 210 25.07 -46.54 -9.46
N ALA A 211 25.93 -45.93 -8.64
CA ALA A 211 27.34 -46.33 -8.54
C ALA A 211 27.49 -47.78 -8.06
N TRP A 212 26.66 -48.22 -7.11
CA TRP A 212 26.63 -49.61 -6.65
C TRP A 212 26.14 -50.59 -7.72
N GLN A 213 25.09 -50.23 -8.48
CA GLN A 213 24.59 -51.04 -9.59
C GLN A 213 25.66 -51.18 -10.69
N GLU A 214 26.34 -50.08 -11.02
CA GLU A 214 27.42 -50.06 -12.01
C GLU A 214 28.61 -50.91 -11.55
N ALA A 215 29.04 -50.78 -10.30
CA ALA A 215 30.09 -51.62 -9.72
C ALA A 215 29.74 -53.12 -9.79
N THR A 216 28.48 -53.45 -9.51
CA THR A 216 27.98 -54.83 -9.56
C THR A 216 27.94 -55.36 -10.98
N ALA A 217 27.38 -54.60 -11.93
CA ALA A 217 27.35 -54.97 -13.33
C ALA A 217 28.76 -55.16 -13.92
N ILE A 218 29.75 -54.35 -13.52
CA ILE A 218 31.14 -54.52 -13.94
C ILE A 218 31.74 -55.81 -13.37
N ARG A 219 31.47 -56.15 -12.10
CA ARG A 219 31.91 -57.42 -11.50
C ARG A 219 31.31 -58.62 -12.23
N ASP A 220 30.00 -58.57 -12.51
CA ASP A 220 29.27 -59.63 -13.21
C ASP A 220 29.78 -59.78 -14.66
N TYR A 221 30.05 -58.67 -15.36
CA TYR A 221 30.64 -58.69 -16.70
C TYR A 221 32.05 -59.31 -16.69
N CYS A 222 32.89 -58.96 -15.72
CA CYS A 222 34.21 -59.55 -15.56
C CYS A 222 34.12 -61.07 -15.31
N GLN A 223 33.17 -61.50 -14.48
CA GLN A 223 32.93 -62.92 -14.22
C GLN A 223 32.46 -63.65 -15.49
N ALA A 224 31.50 -63.08 -16.23
CA ALA A 224 31.02 -63.67 -17.48
C ALA A 224 32.14 -63.76 -18.55
N LEU A 225 33.05 -62.78 -18.60
CA LEU A 225 34.24 -62.83 -19.46
C LEU A 225 35.21 -63.95 -19.09
N GLU A 226 35.39 -64.22 -17.80
CA GLU A 226 36.21 -65.34 -17.32
C GLU A 226 35.56 -66.68 -17.69
N GLU A 227 34.24 -66.80 -17.54
CA GLU A 227 33.47 -68.02 -17.83
C GLU A 227 33.35 -68.32 -19.35
N HIS A 228 33.35 -67.29 -20.21
CA HIS A 228 33.17 -67.46 -21.66
C HIS A 228 34.44 -67.91 -22.40
N GLN A 229 35.62 -67.88 -21.79
CA GLN A 229 36.88 -68.24 -22.44
C GLN A 229 37.01 -69.76 -22.67
N PRO A 230 36.98 -70.24 -23.92
CA PRO A 230 37.11 -71.67 -24.21
C PRO A 230 38.59 -72.04 -24.35
N GLY A 231 39.23 -72.54 -23.28
CA GLY A 231 40.60 -73.08 -23.34
C GLY A 231 41.37 -73.00 -22.02
N THR A 232 42.53 -73.67 -21.94
CA THR A 232 43.33 -73.83 -20.71
C THR A 232 44.09 -72.58 -20.25
N ALA A 233 44.05 -71.45 -20.99
CA ALA A 233 44.68 -70.20 -20.57
C ALA A 233 43.94 -68.97 -21.11
N THR A 234 43.55 -68.07 -20.21
CA THR A 234 43.04 -66.73 -20.51
C THR A 234 44.15 -65.88 -21.15
N PRO A 235 43.98 -65.33 -22.37
CA PRO A 235 44.95 -64.40 -22.94
C PRO A 235 45.25 -63.24 -21.99
N GLU A 236 46.54 -62.92 -21.86
CA GLU A 236 47.08 -61.97 -20.87
C GLU A 236 46.46 -60.57 -20.97
N THR A 237 46.09 -60.15 -22.19
CA THR A 237 45.37 -58.89 -22.45
C THR A 237 43.98 -58.86 -21.83
N VAL A 238 43.26 -59.99 -21.84
CA VAL A 238 41.92 -60.10 -21.23
C VAL A 238 42.05 -60.12 -19.70
N ALA A 239 43.06 -60.81 -19.17
CA ALA A 239 43.34 -60.80 -17.73
C ALA A 239 43.69 -59.40 -17.22
N GLN A 240 44.48 -58.62 -17.97
CA GLN A 240 44.78 -57.22 -17.65
C GLN A 240 43.53 -56.34 -17.66
N TRP A 241 42.65 -56.51 -18.64
CA TRP A 241 41.37 -55.78 -18.71
C TRP A 241 40.46 -56.09 -17.53
N ILE A 242 40.29 -57.38 -17.17
CA ILE A 242 39.49 -57.80 -16.01
C ILE A 242 40.06 -57.23 -14.71
N ALA A 243 41.38 -57.27 -14.53
CA ALA A 243 42.03 -56.72 -13.34
C ALA A 243 41.79 -55.22 -13.20
N TRP A 244 41.92 -54.47 -14.30
CA TRP A 244 41.64 -53.03 -14.32
C TRP A 244 40.15 -52.73 -14.04
N ALA A 245 39.24 -53.44 -14.70
CA ALA A 245 37.80 -53.24 -14.55
C ALA A 245 37.32 -53.56 -13.11
N ARG A 246 37.85 -54.61 -12.48
CA ARG A 246 37.59 -54.92 -11.06
C ARG A 246 38.13 -53.85 -10.11
N ALA A 247 39.31 -53.29 -10.41
CA ALA A 247 39.86 -52.18 -9.62
C ALA A 247 38.99 -50.92 -9.72
N TYR A 248 38.49 -50.61 -10.92
CA TYR A 248 37.54 -49.50 -11.13
C TYR A 248 36.20 -49.74 -10.42
N ALA A 249 35.62 -50.94 -10.51
CA ALA A 249 34.40 -51.30 -9.78
C ALA A 249 34.56 -51.08 -8.26
N LYS A 250 35.72 -51.42 -7.71
CA LYS A 250 36.03 -51.18 -6.29
C LYS A 250 36.14 -49.70 -5.94
N SER A 251 36.64 -48.85 -6.85
CA SER A 251 36.77 -47.41 -6.56
C SER A 251 35.44 -46.66 -6.59
N ILE A 252 34.47 -47.15 -7.37
CA ILE A 252 33.12 -46.55 -7.44
C ILE A 252 32.12 -47.17 -6.46
N ASP A 253 32.40 -48.36 -5.89
CA ASP A 253 31.50 -49.04 -4.96
C ASP A 253 31.33 -48.22 -3.66
N PRO A 254 30.12 -47.76 -3.33
CA PRO A 254 29.88 -46.96 -2.14
C PRO A 254 29.80 -47.79 -0.85
N LEU A 255 29.59 -49.12 -0.93
CA LEU A 255 29.38 -49.98 0.25
C LEU A 255 30.53 -50.00 1.26
N PRO A 256 31.82 -50.06 0.85
CA PRO A 256 32.94 -50.10 1.79
C PRO A 256 33.08 -48.85 2.65
N HIS A 257 32.47 -47.74 2.22
CA HIS A 257 32.58 -46.43 2.88
C HIS A 257 31.53 -46.22 3.99
N ASN A 258 30.66 -47.20 4.24
CA ASN A 258 29.54 -47.17 5.19
C ASN A 258 28.64 -45.91 5.03
N PRO A 259 27.47 -46.03 4.36
CA PRO A 259 26.66 -44.87 4.03
C PRO A 259 26.16 -44.15 5.30
N GLY A 260 26.64 -42.93 5.53
CA GLY A 260 26.11 -41.98 6.50
C GLY A 260 25.10 -41.02 5.89
N LEU A 261 24.31 -40.35 6.74
CA LEU A 261 23.45 -39.24 6.28
C LEU A 261 24.36 -38.15 5.66
N PRO A 262 24.12 -37.72 4.41
CA PRO A 262 24.93 -36.67 3.82
C PRO A 262 24.76 -35.38 4.63
N PRO A 263 25.84 -34.60 4.82
CA PRO A 263 25.76 -33.34 5.55
C PRO A 263 24.77 -32.41 4.83
N ASP A 264 24.07 -31.60 5.62
CA ASP A 264 23.18 -30.60 5.06
C ASP A 264 24.00 -29.60 4.24
N PRO A 265 23.60 -29.31 2.98
CA PRO A 265 24.32 -28.38 2.12
C PRO A 265 24.22 -26.94 2.66
N ASP A 266 25.17 -26.08 2.31
CA ASP A 266 25.06 -24.65 2.54
C ASP A 266 23.92 -24.08 1.67
N ILE A 267 22.86 -23.60 2.31
CA ILE A 267 21.63 -23.16 1.63
C ILE A 267 21.72 -21.65 1.40
N THR A 268 21.79 -21.23 0.13
CA THR A 268 21.58 -19.83 -0.22
C THR A 268 20.11 -19.56 -0.54
N PRO A 269 19.61 -18.32 -0.36
CA PRO A 269 18.23 -17.98 -0.75
C PRO A 269 17.92 -18.32 -2.21
N GLN A 270 18.91 -18.19 -3.11
CA GLN A 270 18.73 -18.47 -4.52
C GLN A 270 18.47 -19.96 -4.80
N ASP A 271 19.04 -20.86 -4.01
CA ASP A 271 18.86 -22.31 -4.15
C ASP A 271 17.43 -22.76 -3.80
N LEU A 272 16.74 -21.99 -2.96
CA LEU A 272 15.36 -22.26 -2.55
C LEU A 272 14.34 -21.85 -3.62
N ARG A 273 14.74 -21.06 -4.62
CA ARG A 273 13.86 -20.50 -5.65
C ARG A 273 12.95 -21.53 -6.36
N PRO A 274 13.42 -22.75 -6.72
CA PRO A 274 12.56 -23.77 -7.33
C PRO A 274 11.42 -24.25 -6.40
N TYR A 275 11.61 -24.17 -5.09
CA TYR A 275 10.71 -24.67 -4.05
C TYR A 275 9.81 -23.56 -3.46
N LEU A 276 10.05 -22.30 -3.83
CA LEU A 276 9.31 -21.15 -3.29
C LEU A 276 7.97 -20.86 -4.00
N HIS A 277 7.57 -21.64 -5.01
CA HIS A 277 6.24 -21.57 -5.66
C HIS A 277 5.77 -20.13 -6.01
N GLY A 278 6.66 -19.29 -6.52
CA GLY A 278 6.36 -17.90 -6.91
C GLY A 278 6.69 -16.84 -5.85
N TRP A 279 7.05 -17.24 -4.63
CA TRP A 279 7.61 -16.32 -3.64
C TRP A 279 9.04 -15.88 -4.00
N SER A 280 9.35 -14.61 -3.70
CA SER A 280 10.71 -14.10 -3.81
C SER A 280 11.60 -14.67 -2.69
N PRO A 281 12.86 -15.04 -2.97
CA PRO A 281 13.78 -15.49 -1.93
C PRO A 281 14.26 -14.42 -0.94
N TYR A 282 14.10 -13.14 -1.30
CA TYR A 282 14.70 -12.02 -0.57
C TYR A 282 13.67 -11.15 0.16
N GLU A 283 12.41 -11.19 -0.28
CA GLU A 283 11.37 -10.31 0.25
C GLU A 283 10.01 -11.00 0.26
N PRO A 284 9.09 -10.61 1.17
CA PRO A 284 7.75 -11.17 1.28
C PRO A 284 6.84 -10.65 0.15
N LYS A 285 7.21 -10.96 -1.09
CA LYS A 285 6.45 -10.64 -2.31
C LYS A 285 6.34 -11.88 -3.18
N GLN A 286 5.17 -12.06 -3.80
CA GLN A 286 4.97 -13.02 -4.87
C GLN A 286 5.22 -12.34 -6.22
N ARG A 287 5.89 -13.04 -7.13
CA ARG A 287 6.09 -12.63 -8.52
C ARG A 287 5.01 -13.18 -9.43
#